data_AF-A0A7S1Q271-F1
#
_entry.id   AF-A0A7S1Q271-F1
#
_cell.length_a   1.000
_cell.length_b   1.000
_cell.length_c   1.000
_cell.angle_alpha   90.00
_cell.angle_beta   90.00
_cell.angle_gamma   90.00
#
_symmetry.space_group_name_H-M   'P 1'
#
loop_
_entity.id
_entity.type
_entity.pdbx_description
1 polymer ?
#
loop_
_entity_poly.entity_id
_entity_poly.type
_entity_poly.pdbx_seq_one_letter_code
_entity_poly.pdbx_strand_id
1 'polypeptide(L)'
;YSDEDLSFLAAYDTDNFNRWEAAQILGSKAIKECYAAADTTAYRPSQGFLEALRRILTDKETRDLSLLAYALVLPTESTLMETMPPPTDPVRLHLARNAVRSAVAEALAGDLEKRYAELSPGPGEELVIDGPSAARRALRNV
;
A
#
# COMPACT_ATOMS: atom_id res chain seq x y z
N TYR A 1 -5.65 18.17 -3.21
CA TYR A 1 -5.97 17.52 -1.93
C TYR A 1 -4.79 17.65 -0.98
N SER A 2 -5.08 18.01 0.27
CA SER A 2 -4.12 17.92 1.37
C SER A 2 -3.85 16.45 1.70
N ASP A 3 -2.84 16.17 2.53
CA ASP A 3 -2.56 14.81 2.98
C ASP A 3 -3.67 14.27 3.89
N GLU A 4 -4.33 15.14 4.65
CA GLU A 4 -5.51 14.79 5.46
C GLU A 4 -6.69 14.39 4.57
N ASP A 5 -6.97 15.15 3.50
CA ASP A 5 -8.02 14.82 2.54
C ASP A 5 -7.75 13.46 1.89
N LEU A 6 -6.51 13.23 1.43
CA LEU A 6 -6.14 11.97 0.79
C LEU A 6 -6.23 10.79 1.77
N SER A 7 -5.80 10.99 3.02
CA SER A 7 -5.89 9.94 4.04
C SER A 7 -7.34 9.60 4.34
N PHE A 8 -8.22 10.61 4.39
CA PHE A 8 -9.66 10.42 4.56
C PHE A 8 -10.26 9.67 3.36
N LEU A 9 -9.95 10.08 2.12
CA LEU A 9 -10.43 9.42 0.91
C LEU A 9 -9.99 7.95 0.86
N ALA A 10 -8.70 7.67 1.09
CA ALA A 10 -8.16 6.32 1.13
C ALA A 10 -8.86 5.42 2.16
N ALA A 11 -9.19 5.98 3.33
CA ALA A 11 -9.76 5.24 4.44
C ALA A 11 -11.29 5.03 4.34
N TYR A 12 -12.03 5.98 3.76
CA TYR A 12 -13.49 6.06 3.94
C TYR A 12 -14.32 6.30 2.68
N ASP A 13 -13.71 6.57 1.51
CA ASP A 13 -14.51 6.78 0.30
C ASP A 13 -15.31 5.50 -0.05
N THR A 14 -16.54 5.67 -0.51
CA THR A 14 -17.40 4.55 -0.94
C THR A 14 -16.98 3.97 -2.29
N ASP A 15 -16.26 4.76 -3.10
CA ASP A 15 -15.67 4.30 -4.35
C ASP A 15 -14.26 3.75 -4.09
N ASN A 16 -14.11 2.44 -4.30
CA ASN A 16 -12.83 1.76 -4.09
C ASN A 16 -11.73 2.25 -5.04
N PHE A 17 -12.07 2.81 -6.21
CA PHE A 17 -11.08 3.39 -7.11
C PHE A 17 -10.50 4.67 -6.52
N ASN A 18 -11.33 5.53 -5.92
CA ASN A 18 -10.86 6.73 -5.23
C ASN A 18 -9.98 6.38 -4.04
N ARG A 19 -10.34 5.31 -3.30
CA ARG A 19 -9.51 4.82 -2.20
C ARG A 19 -8.13 4.39 -2.68
N TRP A 20 -8.11 3.61 -3.77
CA TRP A 20 -6.87 3.18 -4.42
C TRP A 20 -6.05 4.37 -4.90
N GLU A 21 -6.64 5.31 -5.64
CA GLU A 21 -5.93 6.47 -6.18
C GLU A 21 -5.33 7.32 -5.06
N ALA A 22 -6.09 7.59 -4.00
CA ALA A 22 -5.61 8.33 -2.84
C ALA A 22 -4.43 7.61 -2.16
N ALA A 23 -4.49 6.28 -2.01
CA ALA A 23 -3.38 5.49 -1.47
C ALA A 23 -2.13 5.55 -2.38
N GLN A 24 -2.29 5.53 -3.70
CA GLN A 24 -1.17 5.67 -4.65
C GLN A 24 -0.52 7.06 -4.59
N ILE A 25 -1.32 8.12 -4.44
CA ILE A 25 -0.82 9.49 -4.29
C ILE A 25 -0.03 9.62 -2.98
N LEU A 26 -0.60 9.14 -1.86
CA LEU A 26 0.09 9.16 -0.56
C LEU A 26 1.37 8.33 -0.56
N GLY A 27 1.34 7.13 -1.14
CA GLY A 27 2.52 6.29 -1.29
C GLY A 27 3.60 6.96 -2.14
N SER A 28 3.21 7.62 -3.23
CA SER A 28 4.15 8.37 -4.07
C SER A 28 4.79 9.54 -3.34
N LYS A 29 4.01 10.28 -2.55
CA LYS A 29 4.53 11.37 -1.69
C LYS A 29 5.52 10.83 -0.68
N ALA A 30 5.16 9.79 0.07
CA ALA A 30 6.02 9.20 1.09
C ALA A 30 7.36 8.71 0.51
N ILE A 31 7.35 8.11 -0.68
CA ILE A 31 8.59 7.65 -1.33
C ILE A 31 9.44 8.83 -1.81
N LYS A 32 8.84 9.88 -2.37
CA LYS A 32 9.56 11.09 -2.81
C LYS A 32 10.14 11.87 -1.62
N GLU A 33 9.42 11.94 -0.51
CA GLU A 33 9.90 12.54 0.74
C GLU A 33 11.08 11.73 1.31
N CYS A 34 10.98 10.41 1.33
CA CYS A 34 12.08 9.53 1.71
C CYS A 34 13.30 9.70 0.79
N TYR A 35 13.07 9.79 -0.53
CA TYR A 35 14.13 10.06 -1.51
C TYR A 35 14.82 11.41 -1.26
N ALA A 36 14.08 12.44 -0.84
CA ALA A 36 14.64 13.75 -0.53
C ALA A 36 15.31 13.82 0.85
N ALA A 37 15.02 12.88 1.76
CA ALA A 37 15.56 12.86 3.12
C ALA A 37 17.08 12.62 3.13
N ALA A 38 17.78 13.20 4.10
CA ALA A 38 19.23 13.00 4.25
C ALA A 38 19.61 11.52 4.46
N ASP A 39 18.75 10.79 5.19
CA ASP A 39 18.89 9.36 5.47
C ASP A 39 17.56 8.66 5.21
N THR A 40 17.54 7.75 4.22
CA THR A 40 16.34 6.99 3.86
C THR A 40 15.95 5.98 4.94
N THR A 41 16.91 5.47 5.72
CA THR A 41 16.66 4.41 6.72
C THR A 41 15.99 4.95 7.99
N ALA A 42 16.23 6.23 8.29
CA ALA A 42 15.58 6.95 9.39
C ALA A 42 14.20 7.49 9.03
N TYR A 43 13.82 7.51 7.75
CA TYR A 43 12.55 8.04 7.29
C TYR A 43 11.37 7.27 7.89
N ARG A 44 10.31 7.99 8.28
CA ARG A 44 9.04 7.41 8.74
C ARG A 44 7.89 8.06 7.97
N PRO A 45 6.99 7.26 7.36
CA PRO A 45 5.81 7.82 6.72
C PRO A 45 4.89 8.53 7.71
N SER A 46 4.04 9.41 7.20
CA SER A 46 3.07 10.13 8.03
C SER A 46 2.07 9.16 8.70
N GLN A 47 1.61 9.51 9.90
CA GLN A 47 0.61 8.72 10.62
C GLN A 47 -0.68 8.58 9.81
N GLY A 48 -1.12 9.64 9.11
CA GLY A 48 -2.31 9.59 8.24
C GLY A 48 -2.21 8.53 7.15
N PHE A 49 -1.04 8.41 6.49
CA PHE A 49 -0.82 7.37 5.49
C PHE A 49 -0.84 5.96 6.10
N LEU A 50 -0.21 5.77 7.26
CA LEU A 50 -0.20 4.48 7.96
C LEU A 50 -1.60 4.06 8.41
N GLU A 51 -2.40 4.99 8.96
CA GLU A 51 -3.78 4.72 9.35
C GLU A 51 -4.68 4.43 8.13
N ALA A 52 -4.47 5.13 7.02
CA ALA A 52 -5.20 4.86 5.78
C ALA A 52 -4.94 3.43 5.27
N LEU A 53 -3.67 3.01 5.22
CA LEU A 53 -3.31 1.63 4.86
C LEU A 53 -3.86 0.62 5.86
N ARG A 54 -3.80 0.89 7.17
CA ARG A 54 -4.40 0.02 8.19
C ARG A 54 -5.90 -0.14 7.96
N ARG A 55 -6.61 0.95 7.62
CA ARG A 55 -8.05 0.91 7.37
C ARG A 55 -8.40 0.08 6.14
N ILE A 56 -7.62 0.20 5.06
CA ILE A 56 -7.76 -0.63 3.86
C ILE A 56 -7.50 -2.11 4.19
N LEU A 57 -6.40 -2.39 4.91
CA LEU A 57 -5.99 -3.75 5.28
C LEU A 57 -7.02 -4.47 6.16
N THR A 58 -7.62 -3.73 7.10
CA THR A 58 -8.58 -4.26 8.07
C THR A 58 -10.02 -4.23 7.58
N ASP A 59 -10.28 -3.69 6.38
CA ASP A 59 -11.61 -3.64 5.76
C ASP A 59 -12.17 -5.05 5.51
N LYS A 60 -13.33 -5.33 6.12
CA LYS A 60 -14.11 -6.57 5.96
C LYS A 60 -15.41 -6.38 5.19
N GLU A 61 -15.80 -5.13 4.94
CA GLU A 61 -17.09 -4.78 4.33
C GLU A 61 -16.97 -4.76 2.82
N THR A 62 -15.82 -4.34 2.30
CA THR A 62 -15.54 -4.29 0.87
C THR A 62 -15.41 -5.68 0.27
N ARG A 63 -16.23 -5.96 -0.76
CA ARG A 63 -16.23 -7.25 -1.48
C ARG A 63 -15.16 -7.35 -2.56
N ASP A 64 -14.74 -6.21 -3.11
CA ASP A 64 -13.68 -6.16 -4.13
C ASP A 64 -12.30 -6.24 -3.47
N LEU A 65 -11.88 -7.46 -3.15
CA LEU A 65 -10.57 -7.71 -2.54
C LEU A 65 -9.41 -7.38 -3.49
N SER A 66 -9.64 -7.38 -4.80
CA SER A 66 -8.59 -7.04 -5.77
C SER A 66 -8.21 -5.57 -5.62
N LEU A 67 -9.21 -4.70 -5.49
CA LEU A 67 -8.96 -3.26 -5.40
C LEU A 67 -8.36 -2.87 -4.04
N LEU A 68 -8.76 -3.54 -2.96
CA LEU A 68 -8.04 -3.44 -1.68
C LEU A 68 -6.58 -3.86 -1.81
N ALA A 69 -6.30 -4.97 -2.50
CA ALA A 69 -4.94 -5.44 -2.72
C ALA A 69 -4.12 -4.40 -3.49
N TYR A 70 -4.67 -3.86 -4.58
CA TYR A 70 -4.01 -2.80 -5.34
C TYR A 70 -3.72 -1.55 -4.51
N ALA A 71 -4.62 -1.18 -3.60
CA ALA A 71 -4.45 0.01 -2.76
C ALA A 71 -3.32 -0.15 -1.72
N LEU A 72 -3.01 -1.38 -1.30
CA LEU A 72 -1.92 -1.69 -0.36
C LEU A 72 -0.55 -1.80 -1.04
N VAL A 73 -0.50 -1.96 -2.36
CA VAL A 73 0.76 -2.02 -3.11
C VAL A 73 1.32 -0.62 -3.33
N LEU A 74 2.55 -0.40 -2.87
CA LEU A 74 3.26 0.86 -3.10
C LEU A 74 3.55 1.08 -4.61
N PRO A 75 3.45 2.33 -5.11
CA PRO A 75 3.73 2.68 -6.50
C PRO A 75 5.06 2.11 -7.01
N THR A 76 5.09 1.71 -8.29
CA THR A 76 6.31 1.16 -8.90
C THR A 76 7.36 2.24 -9.15
N GLU A 77 8.63 1.85 -9.23
CA GLU A 77 9.73 2.78 -9.54
C GLU A 77 9.54 3.44 -10.90
N SER A 78 9.08 2.70 -11.92
CA SER A 78 8.76 3.25 -13.24
C SER A 78 7.69 4.34 -13.18
N THR A 79 6.59 4.10 -12.45
CA THR A 79 5.53 5.10 -12.24
C THR A 79 6.06 6.36 -11.53
N LEU A 80 6.95 6.18 -10.54
CA LEU A 80 7.53 7.30 -9.82
C LEU A 80 8.45 8.13 -10.72
N MET A 81 9.29 7.47 -11.53
CA MET A 81 10.20 8.13 -12.46
C MET A 81 9.50 9.02 -13.49
N GLU A 82 8.31 8.66 -13.95
CA GLU A 82 7.52 9.50 -14.88
C GLU A 82 7.17 10.88 -14.30
N THR A 83 7.13 10.99 -12.97
CA THR A 83 6.72 12.21 -12.26
C THR A 83 7.87 12.88 -11.50
N MET A 84 9.09 12.36 -11.61
CA MET A 84 10.28 12.93 -10.99
C MET A 84 11.12 13.70 -12.01
N PRO A 85 11.73 14.84 -11.61
CA PRO A 85 12.57 15.60 -12.52
C PRO A 85 13.88 14.84 -12.83
N PRO A 86 14.34 14.82 -14.09
CA PRO A 86 15.68 14.33 -14.41
C PRO A 86 16.77 15.34 -13.98
N PRO A 87 17.96 14.89 -13.53
CA PRO A 87 18.34 13.50 -13.33
C PRO A 87 17.76 12.92 -12.02
N THR A 88 17.15 11.73 -12.11
CA THR A 88 16.72 10.95 -10.94
C THR A 88 17.68 9.77 -10.75
N ASP A 89 18.15 9.57 -9.53
CA ASP A 89 19.01 8.45 -9.17
C ASP A 89 18.15 7.19 -8.93
N PRO A 90 18.22 6.16 -9.80
CA PRO A 90 17.40 4.96 -9.66
C PRO A 90 17.77 4.13 -8.42
N VAL A 91 19.04 4.13 -8.00
CA VAL A 91 19.47 3.39 -6.80
C VAL A 91 18.88 4.04 -5.57
N ARG A 92 18.92 5.37 -5.51
CA ARG A 92 18.32 6.12 -4.40
C ARG A 92 16.81 5.97 -4.36
N LEU A 93 16.13 5.95 -5.51
CA LEU A 93 14.69 5.69 -5.59
C LEU A 93 14.33 4.29 -5.08
N HIS A 94 15.10 3.27 -5.47
CA HIS A 94 14.95 1.91 -4.99
C HIS A 94 15.10 1.82 -3.47
N LEU A 95 16.14 2.46 -2.91
CA LEU A 95 16.37 2.52 -1.46
C LEU A 95 15.23 3.22 -0.72
N ALA A 96 14.76 4.37 -1.23
CA ALA A 96 13.65 5.11 -0.64
C ALA A 96 12.35 4.30 -0.64
N ARG A 97 12.02 3.66 -1.79
CA ARG A 97 10.84 2.81 -1.90
C ARG A 97 10.88 1.63 -0.93
N ASN A 98 12.02 0.97 -0.81
CA ASN A 98 12.19 -0.15 0.13
C ASN A 98 12.14 0.31 1.58
N ALA A 99 12.70 1.48 1.92
CA ALA A 99 12.62 2.04 3.26
C ALA A 99 11.17 2.34 3.67
N VAL A 100 10.37 2.96 2.77
CA VAL A 100 8.94 3.16 3.00
C VAL A 100 8.20 1.84 3.17
N ARG A 101 8.49 0.84 2.31
CA ARG A 101 7.89 -0.50 2.42
C ARG A 101 8.20 -1.14 3.77
N SER A 102 9.45 -1.09 4.23
CA SER A 102 9.85 -1.62 5.53
C SER A 102 9.17 -0.89 6.68
N ALA A 103 9.09 0.44 6.63
CA ALA A 103 8.42 1.23 7.67
C ALA A 103 6.90 0.92 7.76
N VAL A 104 6.24 0.72 6.61
CA VAL A 104 4.83 0.27 6.58
C VAL A 104 4.69 -1.13 7.17
N ALA A 105 5.55 -2.06 6.77
CA ALA A 105 5.52 -3.44 7.28
C ALA A 105 5.74 -3.48 8.80
N GLU A 106 6.68 -2.70 9.34
CA GLU A 106 6.92 -2.58 10.79
C GLU A 106 5.71 -2.01 11.52
N ALA A 107 5.12 -0.92 10.99
CA ALA A 107 3.98 -0.25 11.63
C ALA A 107 2.69 -1.09 11.62
N LEU A 108 2.53 -1.96 10.62
CA LEU A 108 1.32 -2.75 10.38
C LEU A 108 1.54 -4.26 10.59
N ALA A 109 2.68 -4.69 11.14
CA ALA A 109 3.06 -6.09 11.22
C ALA A 109 1.95 -7.00 11.79
N GLY A 110 1.39 -6.62 12.93
CA GLY A 110 0.34 -7.40 13.58
C GLY A 110 -0.98 -7.44 12.78
N ASP A 111 -1.31 -6.38 12.04
CA ASP A 111 -2.49 -6.36 11.18
C ASP A 111 -2.29 -7.19 9.92
N LEU A 112 -1.08 -7.14 9.34
CA LEU A 112 -0.67 -7.94 8.17
C LEU A 112 -0.69 -9.43 8.51
N GLU A 113 -0.11 -9.84 9.64
CA GLU A 113 -0.12 -11.23 10.09
C GLU A 113 -1.54 -11.77 10.27
N LYS A 114 -2.41 -11.00 10.94
CA LYS A 114 -3.83 -11.37 11.13
C LYS A 114 -4.52 -11.51 9.78
N ARG A 115 -4.36 -10.53 8.90
CA ARG A 115 -5.05 -10.52 7.61
C ARG A 115 -4.55 -11.65 6.70
N TYR A 116 -3.25 -11.93 6.72
CA TYR A 116 -2.66 -13.05 6.02
C TYR A 116 -3.24 -14.40 6.50
N ALA A 117 -3.35 -14.59 7.81
CA ALA A 117 -3.90 -15.82 8.38
C ALA A 117 -5.37 -16.01 7.99
N GLU A 118 -6.20 -14.95 8.06
CA GLU A 118 -7.60 -15.00 7.66
C GLU A 118 -7.81 -15.32 6.17
N LEU A 119 -6.94 -14.80 5.29
CA LEU A 119 -7.05 -15.00 3.85
C LEU A 119 -6.40 -16.30 3.38
N SER A 120 -5.62 -16.96 4.24
CA SER A 120 -4.96 -18.21 3.92
C SER A 120 -5.97 -19.35 3.77
N PRO A 121 -5.71 -20.29 2.84
CA PRO A 121 -6.58 -21.44 2.66
C PRO A 121 -6.59 -22.31 3.92
N GLY A 122 -7.75 -22.88 4.23
CA GLY A 122 -7.89 -23.86 5.30
C GLY A 122 -7.20 -25.20 4.95
N PRO A 123 -6.98 -26.08 5.95
CA PRO A 123 -6.46 -27.42 5.70
C PRO A 123 -7.36 -28.19 4.71
N GLY A 124 -6.77 -28.68 3.62
CA GLY A 124 -7.50 -29.43 2.59
C GLY A 124 -8.34 -28.59 1.64
N GLU A 125 -8.28 -27.25 1.72
CA GLU A 125 -8.95 -26.38 0.75
C GLU A 125 -8.26 -26.49 -0.62
N GLU A 126 -9.04 -26.82 -1.64
CA GLU A 126 -8.54 -26.96 -3.02
C GLU A 126 -8.30 -25.60 -3.68
N LEU A 127 -7.33 -25.55 -4.60
CA LEU A 127 -7.07 -24.36 -5.40
C LEU A 127 -8.20 -24.14 -6.41
N VAL A 128 -8.97 -23.07 -6.21
CA VAL A 128 -10.00 -22.61 -7.16
C VAL A 128 -9.45 -21.52 -8.08
N ILE A 129 -9.70 -21.68 -9.39
CA ILE A 129 -9.30 -20.73 -10.43
C ILE A 129 -10.52 -19.91 -10.85
N ASP A 130 -10.87 -18.92 -10.04
CA ASP A 130 -11.91 -17.92 -10.33
C ASP A 130 -11.46 -16.51 -9.87
N GLY A 131 -12.26 -15.51 -10.23
CA GLY A 131 -12.01 -14.10 -9.88
C GLY A 131 -11.94 -13.86 -8.37
N PRO A 132 -12.95 -14.26 -7.57
CA PRO A 132 -12.94 -14.07 -6.12
C PRO A 132 -11.76 -14.73 -5.41
N SER A 133 -11.39 -15.96 -5.79
CA SER A 133 -10.25 -16.67 -5.20
C SER A 133 -8.92 -16.03 -5.63
N ALA A 134 -8.82 -15.52 -6.85
CA ALA A 134 -7.67 -14.75 -7.30
C ALA A 134 -7.54 -13.43 -6.51
N ALA A 135 -8.64 -12.72 -6.30
CA ALA A 135 -8.69 -11.49 -5.50
C ALA A 135 -8.27 -11.72 -4.04
N ARG A 136 -8.75 -12.82 -3.42
CA ARG A 136 -8.34 -13.24 -2.08
C ARG A 136 -6.83 -13.53 -2.02
N ARG A 137 -6.30 -14.26 -3.00
CA ARG A 137 -4.85 -14.56 -3.08
C ARG A 137 -4.02 -13.29 -3.31
N ALA A 138 -4.50 -12.36 -4.13
CA ALA A 138 -3.84 -11.08 -4.35
C ALA A 138 -3.72 -10.31 -3.03
N LEU A 139 -4.82 -10.14 -2.29
CA LEU A 139 -4.81 -9.45 -1.01
C LEU A 139 -3.96 -10.17 0.05
N ARG A 140 -3.91 -11.50 0.03
CA ARG A 140 -3.04 -12.28 0.93
C ARG A 140 -1.55 -12.04 0.68
N ASN A 141 -1.18 -11.76 -0.56
CA ASN A 141 0.23 -11.72 -1.01
C ASN A 141 0.76 -10.28 -1.18
N VAL A 142 0.02 -9.26 -0.71
CA VAL A 142 0.49 -7.87 -0.66
C VAL A 142 1.63 -7.66 0.33
#